data_AF-A0A9D8NRJ3-F1
#
_entry.id   AF-A0A9D8NRJ3-F1
#
_cell.length_a   1.000
_cell.length_b   1.000
_cell.length_c   1.000
_cell.angle_alpha   90.00
_cell.angle_beta   90.00
_cell.angle_gamma   90.00
#
_symmetry.space_group_name_H-M   'P 1'
#
loop_
_entity.id
_entity.type
_entity.pdbx_description
1 polymer ?
#
loop_
_entity_poly.entity_id
_entity_poly.type
_entity_poly.pdbx_seq_one_letter_code
_entity_poly.pdbx_strand_id
1 'polypeptide(L)'
;MSFQTSIRAGDPRQPPIDGAVLHVRQPGSFVLIRSFPDGRKYVTGSDGDRNWSVPPEGKVRVSADPLRFCWPLPGHVHGIPFVNPTSDLADLQRDYHLELLGTGADGLALLRADMKDSAGRGPRRVDLLFDPESGVIRRMVFDGLPRARGGPRSVAVELVGQGAFQDSFFSHEAHHGPGRPVEEED
;
A
#
# COMPACT_ATOMS: atom_id res chain seq x y z
N MET A 1 -8.98 -5.14 5.38
CA MET A 1 -8.95 -5.73 4.01
C MET A 1 -7.55 -6.24 3.73
N SER A 2 -7.40 -7.27 2.89
CA SER A 2 -6.10 -7.82 2.47
C SER A 2 -5.97 -7.71 0.95
N PHE A 3 -4.86 -7.15 0.47
CA PHE A 3 -4.59 -6.99 -0.95
C PHE A 3 -3.28 -7.67 -1.35
N GLN A 4 -3.19 -8.21 -2.56
CA GLN A 4 -1.96 -8.73 -3.14
C GLN A 4 -1.46 -7.80 -4.26
N THR A 5 -0.17 -7.49 -4.25
CA THR A 5 0.50 -6.63 -5.24
C THR A 5 1.11 -7.43 -6.38
N SER A 6 1.18 -6.84 -7.57
CA SER A 6 2.01 -7.35 -8.67
C SER A 6 2.78 -6.25 -9.41
N ILE A 7 3.99 -6.56 -9.89
CA ILE A 7 4.86 -5.66 -10.66
C ILE A 7 5.28 -6.26 -12.00
N ARG A 8 5.65 -5.38 -12.94
CA ARG A 8 6.53 -5.74 -14.06
C ARG A 8 7.96 -5.28 -13.77
N ALA A 9 8.77 -6.23 -13.28
CA ALA A 9 10.21 -6.22 -12.94
C ALA A 9 10.71 -5.18 -11.89
N GLY A 10 11.62 -5.60 -10.99
CA GLY A 10 12.19 -4.78 -9.89
C GLY A 10 13.60 -5.19 -9.41
N ASP A 11 14.22 -4.35 -8.56
CA ASP A 11 15.62 -4.43 -8.01
C ASP A 11 15.82 -5.62 -7.02
N PRO A 12 16.92 -6.40 -7.13
CA PRO A 12 17.19 -7.60 -6.33
C PRO A 12 17.62 -7.40 -4.86
N ARG A 13 17.84 -6.18 -4.35
CA ARG A 13 18.36 -5.96 -2.98
C ARG A 13 17.32 -5.78 -1.88
N GLN A 14 16.04 -5.62 -2.25
CA GLN A 14 14.91 -5.59 -1.32
C GLN A 14 13.92 -6.68 -1.71
N PRO A 15 13.10 -7.20 -0.78
CA PRO A 15 12.12 -8.20 -1.15
C PRO A 15 11.13 -7.55 -2.14
N PRO A 16 10.78 -8.25 -3.22
CA PRO A 16 9.94 -7.70 -4.27
C PRO A 16 8.59 -7.28 -3.69
N ILE A 17 7.98 -6.28 -4.31
CA ILE A 17 6.58 -5.98 -4.07
C ILE A 17 5.68 -6.97 -4.84
N ASP A 18 6.20 -7.75 -5.79
CA ASP A 18 5.42 -8.79 -6.46
C ASP A 18 5.00 -9.87 -5.45
N GLY A 19 3.71 -10.19 -5.41
CA GLY A 19 3.15 -11.17 -4.48
C GLY A 19 3.12 -10.74 -3.01
N ALA A 20 3.46 -9.48 -2.70
CA ALA A 20 3.34 -8.97 -1.34
C ALA A 20 1.87 -8.84 -0.92
N VAL A 21 1.60 -8.96 0.38
CA VAL A 21 0.24 -8.85 0.93
C VAL A 21 0.15 -7.62 1.82
N LEU A 22 -0.77 -6.72 1.50
CA LEU A 22 -1.09 -5.52 2.25
C LEU A 22 -2.41 -5.69 3.01
N HIS A 23 -2.34 -5.70 4.33
CA HIS A 23 -3.50 -5.62 5.21
C HIS A 23 -3.74 -4.16 5.61
N VAL A 24 -4.97 -3.69 5.52
CA VAL A 24 -5.36 -2.33 5.94
C VAL A 24 -6.56 -2.36 6.89
N ARG A 25 -6.54 -1.47 7.88
CA ARG A 25 -7.65 -1.14 8.77
C ARG A 25 -7.67 0.38 8.98
N GLN A 26 -8.86 0.96 8.96
CA GLN A 26 -9.01 2.38 9.22
C GLN A 26 -9.13 2.69 10.72
N PRO A 27 -8.67 3.88 11.14
CA PRO A 27 -7.87 4.84 10.35
C PRO A 27 -6.37 4.49 10.39
N GLY A 28 -5.68 4.57 9.24
CA GLY A 28 -4.21 4.61 9.16
C GLY A 28 -3.43 3.32 9.47
N SER A 29 -4.05 2.28 10.04
CA SER A 29 -3.35 1.03 10.36
C SER A 29 -3.11 0.16 9.12
N PHE A 30 -1.89 -0.37 8.98
CA PHE A 30 -1.58 -1.35 7.94
C PHE A 30 -0.46 -2.32 8.31
N VAL A 31 -0.41 -3.43 7.57
CA VAL A 31 0.69 -4.38 7.57
C VAL A 31 0.97 -4.81 6.14
N LEU A 32 2.15 -4.50 5.61
CA LEU A 32 2.68 -5.00 4.35
C LEU A 32 3.67 -6.13 4.62
N ILE A 33 3.37 -7.32 4.11
CA ILE A 33 4.20 -8.51 4.19
C ILE A 33 4.83 -8.76 2.83
N ARG A 34 6.16 -8.67 2.75
CA ARG A 34 6.95 -9.03 1.56
C ARG A 34 7.79 -10.27 1.85
N SER A 35 8.01 -11.10 0.84
CA SER A 35 8.82 -12.31 0.97
C SER A 35 10.03 -12.23 0.06
N PHE A 36 11.20 -12.59 0.58
CA PHE A 36 12.39 -12.85 -0.22
C PHE A 36 12.23 -14.18 -0.98
N PRO A 37 13.01 -14.42 -2.06
CA PRO A 37 13.00 -15.70 -2.78
C PRO A 37 13.31 -16.93 -1.90
N ASP A 38 14.04 -16.74 -0.79
CA ASP A 38 14.35 -17.78 0.20
C ASP A 38 13.25 -18.00 1.25
N GLY A 39 12.11 -17.30 1.13
CA GLY A 39 10.95 -17.41 2.02
C GLY A 39 11.02 -16.55 3.28
N ARG A 40 12.15 -15.86 3.55
CA ARG A 40 12.23 -14.92 4.66
C ARG A 40 11.27 -13.74 4.43
N LYS A 41 10.69 -13.23 5.52
CA LYS A 41 9.72 -12.13 5.46
C LYS A 41 10.33 -10.81 5.88
N TYR A 42 9.93 -9.75 5.20
CA TYR A 42 10.12 -8.38 5.64
C TYR A 42 8.73 -7.77 5.82
N VAL A 43 8.43 -7.37 7.04
CA VAL A 43 7.14 -6.77 7.38
C VAL A 43 7.33 -5.30 7.69
N THR A 44 6.46 -4.45 7.17
CA THR A 44 6.37 -3.02 7.51
C THR A 44 4.93 -2.70 7.82
N GLY A 45 4.68 -1.82 8.76
CA GLY A 45 3.30 -1.51 9.13
C GLY A 45 3.16 -0.24 9.93
N SER A 46 1.92 0.03 10.31
CA SER A 46 1.52 1.08 11.22
C SER A 46 0.34 0.60 12.05
N ASP A 47 0.32 0.97 13.31
CA ASP A 47 -0.85 0.83 14.17
C ASP A 47 -1.81 2.02 14.04
N GLY A 48 -1.41 3.10 13.34
CA GLY A 48 -2.14 4.35 13.20
C GLY A 48 -1.47 5.52 13.93
N ASP A 49 -0.62 5.23 14.93
CA ASP A 49 0.15 6.22 15.68
C ASP A 49 1.63 6.18 15.33
N ARG A 50 2.18 4.97 15.09
CA ARG A 50 3.60 4.74 14.84
C ARG A 50 3.79 3.83 13.63
N ASN A 51 4.82 4.13 12.85
CA ASN A 51 5.26 3.30 11.74
C ASN A 51 6.42 2.42 12.17
N TRP A 52 6.49 1.21 11.63
CA TRP A 52 7.49 0.23 12.03
C TRP A 52 7.98 -0.64 10.88
N SER A 53 9.18 -1.19 11.06
CA SER A 53 9.79 -2.18 10.16
C SER A 53 10.40 -3.34 10.92
N VAL A 54 10.10 -4.53 10.42
CA VAL A 54 10.50 -5.83 10.96
C VAL A 54 11.24 -6.56 9.82
N PRO A 55 12.57 -6.39 9.71
CA PRO A 55 13.37 -7.14 8.73
C PRO A 55 13.42 -8.63 9.11
N PRO A 56 13.93 -9.53 8.25
CA PRO A 56 14.09 -10.95 8.60
C PRO A 56 14.94 -11.18 9.86
N GLU A 57 16.00 -10.37 10.02
CA GLU A 57 17.01 -10.49 11.07
C GLU A 57 17.43 -9.09 11.55
N GLY A 58 18.10 -9.02 12.70
CA GLY A 58 18.54 -7.74 13.28
C GLY A 58 17.44 -7.05 14.08
N LYS A 59 17.53 -5.72 14.22
CA LYS A 59 16.62 -4.94 15.07
C LYS A 59 15.29 -4.64 14.39
N VAL A 60 14.24 -4.53 15.19
CA VAL A 60 12.96 -3.92 14.82
C VAL A 60 13.13 -2.41 14.93
N ARG A 61 12.57 -1.66 14.00
CA ARG A 61 12.62 -0.20 14.05
C ARG A 61 11.22 0.35 14.14
N VAL A 62 11.03 1.35 14.98
CA VAL A 62 9.76 2.03 15.20
C VAL A 62 10.01 3.53 15.13
N SER A 63 9.05 4.28 14.59
CA SER A 63 9.15 5.74 14.44
C SER A 63 7.78 6.39 14.56
N ALA A 64 7.75 7.59 15.12
CA ALA A 64 6.56 8.44 15.13
C ALA A 64 6.43 9.27 13.83
N ASP A 65 7.45 9.28 12.95
CA ASP A 65 7.34 9.94 11.64
C ASP A 65 6.36 9.15 10.74
N PRO A 66 5.22 9.77 10.33
CA PRO A 66 4.20 9.12 9.52
C PRO A 66 4.68 8.74 8.12
N LEU A 67 5.85 9.22 7.68
CA LEU A 67 6.47 8.86 6.40
C LEU A 67 7.52 7.75 6.51
N ARG A 68 7.92 7.38 7.73
CA ARG A 68 8.93 6.33 7.94
C ARG A 68 8.37 4.96 7.56
N PHE A 69 9.22 4.09 6.99
CA PHE A 69 8.92 2.70 6.63
C PHE A 69 7.77 2.43 5.65
N CYS A 70 7.11 3.48 5.14
CA CYS A 70 6.01 3.38 4.19
C CYS A 70 6.46 3.39 2.71
N TRP A 71 7.76 3.59 2.46
CA TRP A 71 8.39 3.66 1.12
C TRP A 71 8.01 2.57 0.11
N PRO A 72 7.82 1.28 0.48
CA PRO A 72 7.44 0.25 -0.50
C PRO A 72 5.95 0.28 -0.89
N LEU A 73 5.11 1.07 -0.22
CA LEU A 73 3.70 1.20 -0.59
C LEU A 73 3.57 2.00 -1.89
N PRO A 74 2.79 1.51 -2.88
CA PRO A 74 2.49 2.28 -4.08
C PRO A 74 1.94 3.66 -3.71
N GLY A 75 2.41 4.72 -4.37
CA GLY A 75 1.90 6.08 -4.19
C GLY A 75 2.43 6.85 -2.95
N HIS A 76 3.16 6.22 -2.04
CA HIS A 76 3.66 6.86 -0.81
C HIS A 76 4.62 8.05 -1.05
N VAL A 77 5.53 7.97 -2.02
CA VAL A 77 6.47 9.07 -2.32
C VAL A 77 5.76 10.26 -3.01
N HIS A 78 4.51 10.07 -3.40
CA HIS A 78 3.84 10.94 -4.37
C HIS A 78 2.37 11.25 -4.06
N GLY A 79 1.93 11.07 -2.82
CA GLY A 79 0.67 11.64 -2.33
C GLY A 79 -0.59 10.82 -2.54
N ILE A 80 -0.51 9.52 -2.81
CA ILE A 80 -1.69 8.63 -2.66
C ILE A 80 -1.27 7.38 -1.88
N PRO A 81 -1.23 7.44 -0.54
CA PRO A 81 -0.91 6.27 0.26
C PRO A 81 -2.20 5.48 0.58
N PHE A 82 -2.45 4.34 -0.10
CA PHE A 82 -3.63 3.42 0.01
C PHE A 82 -4.04 2.90 1.39
N VAL A 83 -3.36 3.36 2.42
CA VAL A 83 -3.53 3.00 3.81
C VAL A 83 -4.78 3.61 4.40
N ASN A 84 -5.23 4.76 3.86
CA ASN A 84 -6.41 5.44 4.35
C ASN A 84 -7.33 5.89 3.21
N PRO A 85 -8.17 4.97 2.69
CA PRO A 85 -9.04 5.23 1.55
C PRO A 85 -9.86 6.52 1.65
N THR A 86 -10.28 6.91 2.85
CA THR A 86 -11.09 8.12 3.06
C THR A 86 -10.30 9.41 2.81
N SER A 87 -9.05 9.51 3.27
CA SER A 87 -8.20 10.67 2.94
C SER A 87 -7.72 10.61 1.49
N ASP A 88 -7.43 9.41 1.00
CA ASP A 88 -6.86 9.20 -0.34
C ASP A 88 -7.84 9.57 -1.45
N LEU A 89 -9.15 9.36 -1.24
CA LEU A 89 -10.19 9.77 -2.18
C LEU A 89 -10.30 11.30 -2.31
N ALA A 90 -10.07 12.04 -1.22
CA ALA A 90 -10.07 13.51 -1.26
C ALA A 90 -8.84 14.03 -2.03
N ASP A 91 -7.66 13.42 -1.83
CA ASP A 91 -6.46 13.75 -2.59
C ASP A 91 -6.61 13.39 -4.08
N LEU A 92 -7.21 12.24 -4.40
CA LEU A 92 -7.58 11.86 -5.78
C LEU A 92 -8.47 12.92 -6.43
N GLN A 93 -9.53 13.37 -5.74
CA GLN A 93 -10.43 14.40 -6.27
C GLN A 93 -9.72 15.75 -6.50
N ARG A 94 -8.78 16.11 -5.61
CA ARG A 94 -7.99 17.34 -5.72
C ARG A 94 -7.03 17.28 -6.91
N ASP A 95 -6.27 16.21 -7.06
CA ASP A 95 -5.10 16.18 -7.95
C ASP A 95 -5.36 15.49 -9.29
N TYR A 96 -6.51 14.82 -9.46
CA TYR A 96 -6.84 14.04 -10.66
C TYR A 96 -8.20 14.44 -11.26
N HIS A 97 -8.32 14.33 -12.58
CA HIS A 97 -9.58 14.31 -13.28
C HIS A 97 -10.22 12.93 -13.09
N LEU A 98 -11.40 12.90 -12.48
CA LEU A 98 -12.12 11.66 -12.18
C LEU A 98 -13.20 11.40 -13.24
N GLU A 99 -13.22 10.19 -13.80
CA GLU A 99 -14.20 9.72 -14.76
C GLU A 99 -14.73 8.34 -14.36
N LEU A 100 -16.04 8.23 -14.17
CA LEU A 100 -16.69 6.94 -13.97
C LEU A 100 -16.99 6.32 -15.34
N LEU A 101 -16.27 5.27 -15.70
CA LEU A 101 -16.34 4.64 -17.03
C LEU A 101 -17.51 3.66 -17.18
N GLY A 102 -18.32 3.49 -16.13
CA GLY A 102 -19.49 2.62 -16.09
C GLY A 102 -19.25 1.33 -15.30
N THR A 103 -20.23 0.43 -15.40
CA THR A 103 -20.27 -0.84 -14.67
C THR A 103 -20.12 -2.00 -15.64
N GLY A 104 -19.19 -2.90 -15.35
CA GLY A 104 -18.96 -4.13 -16.11
C GLY A 104 -20.08 -5.14 -15.94
N ALA A 105 -20.04 -6.20 -16.75
CA ALA A 105 -21.01 -7.31 -16.65
C ALA A 105 -20.91 -8.10 -15.33
N ASP A 106 -19.78 -7.98 -14.63
CA ASP A 106 -19.53 -8.51 -13.29
C ASP A 106 -20.14 -7.66 -12.17
N GLY A 107 -20.82 -6.56 -12.51
CA GLY A 107 -21.42 -5.63 -11.55
C GLY A 107 -20.43 -4.66 -10.93
N LEU A 108 -19.15 -4.70 -11.31
CA LEU A 108 -18.12 -3.81 -10.77
C LEU A 108 -18.04 -2.51 -11.58
N ALA A 109 -17.91 -1.39 -10.88
CA ALA A 109 -17.72 -0.09 -11.48
C ALA A 109 -16.24 0.26 -11.61
N LEU A 110 -15.88 0.95 -12.69
CA LEU A 110 -14.52 1.43 -12.94
C LEU A 110 -14.46 2.96 -12.81
N LEU A 111 -13.76 3.44 -11.79
CA LEU A 111 -13.38 4.85 -11.67
C LEU A 111 -11.95 5.03 -12.18
N ARG A 112 -11.80 5.89 -13.18
CA ARG A 112 -10.50 6.32 -13.69
C ARG A 112 -10.15 7.69 -13.13
N ALA A 113 -8.91 7.84 -12.69
CA ALA A 113 -8.33 9.10 -12.25
C ALA A 113 -7.08 9.39 -13.08
N ASP A 114 -7.12 10.42 -13.91
CA ASP A 114 -5.96 10.89 -14.69
C ASP A 114 -5.38 12.16 -14.06
N MET A 115 -4.07 12.19 -13.89
CA MET A 115 -3.38 13.27 -13.20
C MET A 115 -3.63 14.62 -13.90
N LYS A 116 -4.01 15.65 -13.12
CA LYS A 116 -4.10 17.03 -13.62
C LYS A 116 -2.70 17.56 -13.94
N ASP A 117 -2.57 18.42 -14.94
CA ASP A 117 -1.27 19.06 -15.26
C ASP A 117 -0.72 19.90 -14.09
N SER A 118 -1.60 20.43 -13.24
CA SER A 118 -1.24 21.16 -12.02
C SER A 118 -0.68 20.26 -10.91
N ALA A 119 -0.89 18.95 -10.99
CA ALA A 119 -0.37 18.00 -10.01
C ALA A 119 1.10 17.67 -10.34
N GLY A 120 1.99 17.90 -9.37
CA GLY A 120 3.44 17.77 -9.58
C GLY A 120 4.02 16.39 -9.32
N ARG A 121 3.26 15.46 -8.71
CA ARG A 121 3.76 14.15 -8.22
C ARG A 121 2.65 13.10 -8.24
N GLY A 122 2.96 11.86 -8.61
CA GLY A 122 2.03 10.74 -8.53
C GLY A 122 2.19 9.72 -9.66
N PRO A 123 1.43 8.61 -9.62
CA PRO A 123 1.11 7.87 -10.85
C PRO A 123 0.38 8.78 -11.85
N ARG A 124 0.65 8.65 -13.15
CA ARG A 124 -0.08 9.41 -14.17
C ARG A 124 -1.55 9.03 -14.26
N ARG A 125 -1.87 7.77 -13.94
CA ARG A 125 -3.24 7.25 -13.93
C ARG A 125 -3.44 6.30 -12.76
N VAL A 126 -4.62 6.39 -12.15
CA VAL A 126 -5.14 5.42 -11.20
C VAL A 126 -6.45 4.86 -11.72
N ASP A 127 -6.55 3.54 -11.85
CA ASP A 127 -7.80 2.85 -12.16
C ASP A 127 -8.28 2.11 -10.91
N LEU A 128 -9.50 2.36 -10.46
CA LEU A 128 -10.14 1.72 -9.30
C LEU A 128 -11.35 0.91 -9.77
N LEU A 129 -11.28 -0.41 -9.58
CA LEU A 129 -12.40 -1.32 -9.81
C LEU A 129 -13.05 -1.63 -8.46
N PHE A 130 -14.32 -1.31 -8.31
CA PHE A 130 -15.02 -1.40 -7.03
C PHE A 130 -16.47 -1.88 -7.17
N ASP A 131 -16.99 -2.42 -6.08
CA ASP A 131 -18.40 -2.74 -5.92
C ASP A 131 -19.19 -1.43 -5.69
N PRO A 132 -20.10 -1.03 -6.59
CA PRO A 132 -20.80 0.26 -6.46
C PRO A 132 -21.84 0.28 -5.35
N GLU A 133 -22.31 -0.88 -4.87
CA GLU A 133 -23.28 -0.96 -3.78
C GLU A 133 -22.56 -0.85 -2.42
N SER A 134 -21.48 -1.63 -2.26
CA SER A 134 -20.77 -1.69 -0.98
C SER A 134 -19.58 -0.73 -0.87
N GLY A 135 -19.18 -0.10 -1.98
CA GLY A 135 -17.98 0.74 -2.07
C GLY A 135 -16.65 -0.03 -1.94
N VAL A 136 -16.68 -1.37 -1.96
CA VAL A 136 -15.49 -2.19 -1.74
C VAL A 136 -14.62 -2.17 -2.98
N ILE A 137 -13.39 -1.67 -2.85
CA ILE A 137 -12.39 -1.70 -3.90
C ILE A 137 -11.90 -3.14 -4.08
N ARG A 138 -12.11 -3.71 -5.26
CA ARG A 138 -11.66 -5.05 -5.66
C ARG A 138 -10.27 -5.03 -6.26
N ARG A 139 -9.95 -4.00 -7.04
CA ARG A 139 -8.65 -3.88 -7.69
C ARG A 139 -8.28 -2.42 -7.90
N MET A 140 -6.99 -2.15 -7.83
CA MET A 140 -6.40 -0.86 -8.15
C MET A 140 -5.22 -1.05 -9.09
N VAL A 141 -5.05 -0.13 -10.04
CA VAL A 141 -3.89 -0.08 -10.93
C VAL A 141 -3.31 1.32 -10.94
N PHE A 142 -2.03 1.42 -10.59
CA PHE A 142 -1.23 2.64 -10.65
C PHE A 142 -0.36 2.55 -11.89
N ASP A 143 -0.51 3.47 -12.84
CA ASP A 143 0.27 3.51 -14.06
C ASP A 143 1.02 4.84 -14.18
N GLY A 144 2.16 4.80 -14.88
CA GLY A 144 3.03 5.96 -15.05
C GLY A 144 3.69 6.42 -13.75
N LEU A 145 4.05 5.48 -12.86
CA LEU A 145 4.80 5.79 -11.63
C LEU A 145 6.17 6.42 -11.96
N PRO A 146 6.65 7.39 -11.17
CA PRO A 146 7.98 7.97 -11.34
C PRO A 146 9.07 6.91 -11.16
N ARG A 147 9.94 6.75 -12.16
CA ARG A 147 10.93 5.67 -12.21
C ARG A 147 12.21 5.96 -11.44
N ALA A 148 12.14 6.62 -10.29
CA ALA A 148 13.32 6.88 -9.48
C ALA A 148 14.01 5.54 -9.15
N ARG A 149 15.27 5.39 -9.58
CA ARG A 149 16.11 4.19 -9.34
C ARG A 149 15.57 2.87 -9.92
N GLY A 150 14.87 2.91 -11.06
CA GLY A 150 14.47 1.69 -11.78
C GLY A 150 13.26 0.96 -11.21
N GLY A 151 12.46 1.63 -10.36
CA GLY A 151 11.17 1.13 -9.89
C GLY A 151 10.17 0.86 -11.02
N PRO A 152 9.09 0.10 -10.74
CA PRO A 152 8.13 -0.34 -11.74
C PRO A 152 7.40 0.85 -12.37
N ARG A 153 7.09 0.76 -13.68
CA ARG A 153 6.21 1.74 -14.36
C ARG A 153 4.78 1.69 -13.81
N SER A 154 4.35 0.50 -13.40
CA SER A 154 2.98 0.26 -12.95
C SER A 154 2.95 -0.83 -11.88
N VAL A 155 2.03 -0.68 -10.94
CA VAL A 155 1.72 -1.64 -9.89
C VAL A 155 0.22 -1.90 -9.89
N ALA A 156 -0.19 -3.17 -9.80
CA ALA A 156 -1.57 -3.53 -9.55
C ALA A 156 -1.71 -4.11 -8.13
N VAL A 157 -2.86 -3.86 -7.51
CA VAL A 157 -3.21 -4.30 -6.17
C VAL A 157 -4.61 -4.92 -6.24
N GLU A 158 -4.77 -6.16 -5.77
CA GLU A 158 -6.04 -6.90 -5.87
C GLU A 158 -6.49 -7.39 -4.50
N LEU A 159 -7.77 -7.23 -4.19
CA LEU A 159 -8.35 -7.65 -2.91
C LEU A 159 -8.41 -9.18 -2.86
N VAL A 160 -7.66 -9.78 -1.94
CA VAL A 160 -7.59 -11.24 -1.72
C VAL A 160 -8.36 -11.70 -0.49
N GLY A 161 -8.83 -10.77 0.37
CA GLY A 161 -9.61 -11.15 1.54
C GLY A 161 -10.21 -9.98 2.32
N GLN A 162 -11.32 -10.27 2.99
CA GLN A 162 -11.99 -9.37 3.93
C GLN A 162 -12.24 -10.14 5.22
N GLY A 163 -11.89 -9.55 6.36
CA GLY A 163 -12.00 -10.19 7.65
C GLY A 163 -11.62 -9.21 8.77
N ALA A 164 -12.08 -9.53 9.98
CA ALA A 164 -11.67 -8.81 11.17
C ALA A 164 -10.26 -9.23 11.58
N PHE A 165 -9.44 -8.25 11.94
CA PHE A 165 -8.14 -8.47 12.56
C PHE A 165 -8.23 -8.07 14.02
N GLN A 166 -7.51 -8.76 14.90
CA GLN A 166 -7.34 -8.30 16.27
C GLN A 166 -6.58 -6.97 16.30
N ASP A 167 -6.78 -6.17 17.34
CA ASP A 167 -6.12 -4.86 17.44
C ASP A 167 -4.60 -4.94 17.46
N SER A 168 -4.07 -5.95 18.15
CA SER A 168 -2.64 -6.26 18.21
C SER A 168 -2.02 -6.60 16.86
N PHE A 169 -2.79 -7.04 15.86
CA PHE A 169 -2.24 -7.44 14.57
C PHE A 169 -1.48 -6.29 13.87
N PHE A 170 -1.82 -5.04 14.15
CA PHE A 170 -1.20 -3.88 13.51
C PHE A 170 0.00 -3.30 14.28
N SER A 171 0.29 -3.80 15.49
CA SER A 171 1.48 -3.41 16.24
C SER A 171 2.67 -4.30 15.85
N HIS A 172 3.89 -3.79 15.99
CA HIS A 172 5.08 -4.50 15.56
C HIS A 172 5.31 -5.80 16.34
N GLU A 173 4.89 -5.85 17.61
CA GLU A 173 5.04 -6.99 18.52
C GLU A 173 4.33 -8.25 18.01
N ALA A 174 3.26 -8.11 17.23
CA ALA A 174 2.60 -9.25 16.61
C ALA A 174 3.43 -9.90 15.48
N HIS A 175 4.51 -9.25 15.02
CA HIS A 175 5.29 -9.67 13.86
C HIS A 175 6.72 -10.08 14.18
N HIS A 176 7.13 -10.10 15.45
CA HIS A 176 8.44 -10.61 15.86
C HIS A 176 8.43 -11.27 17.24
N GLY A 177 9.46 -12.08 17.53
CA GLY A 177 9.61 -12.70 18.85
C GLY A 177 9.96 -11.67 19.95
N PRO A 178 9.61 -11.94 21.23
CA PRO A 178 9.73 -10.98 22.34
C PRO A 178 11.17 -10.60 22.70
N GLY A 179 12.18 -11.40 22.31
CA GLY A 179 13.59 -11.11 22.58
C GLY A 179 14.28 -10.25 21.52
N ARG A 180 13.55 -9.77 20.52
CA ARG A 180 14.14 -9.02 19.41
C ARG A 180 14.37 -7.56 19.81
N PRO A 181 15.59 -7.00 19.66
CA PRO A 181 15.85 -5.61 20.02
C PRO A 181 15.01 -4.65 19.18
N VAL A 182 14.44 -3.64 19.85
CA VAL A 182 13.67 -2.55 19.23
C VAL A 182 14.50 -1.27 19.29
N GLU A 183 14.56 -0.55 18.17
CA GLU A 183 15.22 0.75 18.04
C GLU A 183 14.20 1.81 17.65
N GLU A 184 14.18 2.89 18.43
CA GLU A 184 13.36 4.07 18.15
C GLU A 184 14.11 5.00 17.20
N GLU A 185 13.45 5.42 16.12
CA GLU A 185 13.98 6.36 15.13
C GLU A 185 13.13 7.65 15.12
N ASP A 186 13.80 8.79 15.27
CA ASP A 186 13.22 10.14 15.12
C ASP A 186 13.16 10.59 13.65
#